data_AF-I3CYU5-F1
#
_entry.id   AF-I3CYU5-F1
#
_cell.length_a   1.000
_cell.length_b   1.000
_cell.length_c   1.000
_cell.angle_alpha   90.00
_cell.angle_beta   90.00
_cell.angle_gamma   90.00
#
_symmetry.space_group_name_H-M   'P 1'
#
loop_
_entity.id
_entity.type
_entity.pdbx_description
1 polymer ?
#
loop_
_entity_poly.entity_id
_entity_poly.type
_entity_poly.pdbx_seq_one_letter_code
_entity_poly.pdbx_strand_id
1 'polypeptide(L)' 'MEKTGEAMGVQEQSSSISHEMKIRIGGTTYLIESRASGGPDEHRLYAYRVWCDGELVKDWTEGNMADFFGKLPPAHVQ' A
#
# COMPACT_ATOMS: atom_id res chain seq x y z
N MET A 1 21.94 -3.05 -46.31
CA MET A 1 20.50 -2.95 -45.99
C MET A 1 20.36 -3.25 -44.52
N GLU A 2 20.49 -2.20 -43.71
CA GLU A 2 20.32 -2.24 -42.27
C GLU A 2 18.82 -2.34 -41.97
N LYS A 3 18.44 -3.32 -41.15
CA LYS A 3 17.06 -3.52 -40.70
C LYS A 3 17.02 -3.33 -39.19
N THR A 4 16.66 -2.11 -38.82
CA THR A 4 15.65 -1.73 -37.81
C THR A 4 15.45 -2.60 -36.58
N GLY A 5 15.42 -1.93 -35.42
CA GLY A 5 14.62 -2.32 -34.25
C GLY A 5 15.35 -3.22 -33.25
N GLU A 6 15.22 -3.11 -31.94
CA GLU A 6 14.17 -2.50 -31.13
C GLU A 6 14.77 -2.00 -29.81
N ALA A 7 14.26 -0.86 -29.38
CA ALA A 7 14.61 -0.20 -28.14
C ALA A 7 14.07 -0.96 -26.93
N MET A 8 14.78 -0.78 -25.82
CA MET A 8 14.33 -0.93 -24.43
C MET A 8 13.77 -2.29 -24.07
N GLY A 9 14.60 -3.06 -23.34
CA GLY A 9 14.13 -4.09 -22.45
C GLY A 9 12.98 -3.54 -21.61
N VAL A 10 11.80 -4.10 -21.87
CA VAL A 10 10.60 -3.96 -21.06
C VAL A 10 11.01 -4.27 -19.63
N GLN A 11 11.14 -3.23 -18.81
CA GLN A 11 11.01 -3.41 -17.37
C GLN A 11 9.66 -4.06 -17.19
N GLU A 12 9.66 -5.34 -16.81
CA GLU A 12 8.50 -6.01 -16.25
C GLU A 12 8.11 -5.22 -14.99
N GLN A 13 7.42 -4.10 -15.18
CA GLN A 13 6.51 -3.55 -14.21
C GLN A 13 5.40 -4.58 -14.12
N SER A 14 5.66 -5.63 -13.34
CA SER A 14 4.61 -6.34 -12.64
C SER A 14 3.94 -5.26 -11.78
N SER A 15 2.99 -4.55 -12.39
CA SER A 15 2.12 -3.57 -11.76
C SER A 15 1.29 -4.36 -10.75
N SER A 16 1.91 -4.67 -9.62
CA SER A 16 1.23 -5.06 -8.40
C SER A 16 0.31 -3.89 -8.14
N ILE A 17 -0.98 -4.04 -8.49
CA ILE A 17 -1.97 -2.98 -8.38
C ILE A 17 -1.92 -2.49 -6.94
N SER A 18 -1.24 -1.36 -6.72
CA SER A 18 -1.17 -0.73 -5.42
C SER A 18 -2.33 0.24 -5.35
N HIS A 19 -3.18 0.05 -4.34
CA HIS A 19 -4.28 0.96 -4.04
C HIS A 19 -3.80 1.94 -2.96
N GLU A 20 -3.84 3.22 -3.29
CA GLU A 20 -3.60 4.30 -2.35
C GLU A 20 -4.93 4.83 -1.80
N MET A 21 -5.02 4.97 -0.48
CA MET A 21 -6.17 5.53 0.21
C MET A 21 -5.71 6.52 1.29
N LYS A 22 -6.37 7.67 1.36
CA LYS A 22 -6.15 8.68 2.40
C LYS A 22 -7.33 8.69 3.36
N ILE A 23 -7.06 8.53 4.65
CA ILE A 23 -8.09 8.54 5.69
C ILE A 23 -7.76 9.55 6.78
N ARG A 24 -8.80 9.98 7.52
CA ARG A 24 -8.65 10.88 8.67
C ARG A 24 -9.23 10.22 9.91
N ILE A 25 -8.40 10.03 10.92
CA ILE A 25 -8.78 9.44 12.22
C ILE A 25 -8.35 10.41 13.31
N GLY A 26 -9.31 10.87 14.11
CA GLY A 26 -8.98 11.72 15.26
C GLY A 26 -8.29 13.04 14.90
N GLY A 27 -8.60 13.61 13.73
CA GLY A 27 -7.96 14.82 13.22
C GLY A 27 -6.67 14.57 12.41
N THR A 28 -5.99 13.45 12.65
CA THR A 28 -4.76 13.04 11.96
C THR A 28 -5.04 12.39 10.61
N THR A 29 -4.20 12.72 9.63
CA THR A 29 -4.34 12.23 8.26
C THR A 29 -3.33 11.11 8.01
N TYR A 30 -3.83 9.96 7.58
CA TYR A 30 -3.02 8.81 7.23
C TYR A 30 -3.10 8.56 5.73
N LEU A 31 -1.94 8.31 5.13
CA LEU A 31 -1.85 7.74 3.78
C LEU A 31 -1.65 6.24 3.94
N ILE A 32 -2.38 5.44 3.19
CA ILE A 32 -2.27 3.99 3.18
C ILE A 32 -2.03 3.55 1.76
N GLU A 33 -1.02 2.73 1.56
CA GLU A 33 -0.85 1.99 0.32
C GLU A 33 -1.05 0.51 0.61
N SER A 34 -1.80 -0.16 -0.25
CA SER A 34 -2.10 -1.59 -0.11
C SER A 34 -1.88 -2.31 -1.43
N ARG A 35 -1.45 -3.57 -1.36
CA ARG A 35 -1.31 -4.44 -2.53
C ARG A 35 -1.83 -5.83 -2.17
N ALA A 36 -2.42 -6.49 -3.15
CA ALA A 36 -2.70 -7.92 -3.01
C ALA A 36 -1.37 -8.68 -2.90
N SER A 37 -1.23 -9.51 -1.87
CA SER A 37 -0.09 -10.37 -1.61
C SER A 37 -0.52 -11.84 -1.63
N GLY A 38 -1.05 -12.33 -2.74
CA GLY A 38 -1.47 -13.73 -2.84
C GLY A 38 -1.79 -14.20 -4.25
N GLY A 39 -1.73 -15.52 -4.46
CA GLY A 39 -2.19 -16.19 -5.67
C GLY A 39 -3.72 -16.26 -5.76
N PRO A 40 -4.28 -16.80 -6.86
CA PRO A 40 -5.72 -16.84 -7.10
C PRO A 40 -6.52 -17.71 -6.12
N ASP A 41 -5.86 -18.59 -5.38
CA ASP A 41 -6.49 -19.55 -4.48
C ASP A 41 -6.13 -19.23 -3.02
N GLU A 42 -7.17 -19.16 -2.20
CA GLU A 42 -7.18 -19.03 -0.75
C GLU A 42 -6.79 -17.67 -0.17
N HIS A 43 -7.85 -16.91 0.15
CA HIS A 43 -7.86 -15.65 0.91
C HIS A 43 -6.95 -14.58 0.32
N ARG A 44 -7.55 -13.56 -0.32
CA ARG A 44 -6.80 -12.36 -0.75
C ARG A 44 -6.08 -11.77 0.46
N LEU A 45 -4.81 -12.13 0.62
CA LEU A 45 -3.92 -11.50 1.58
C LEU A 45 -3.63 -10.12 1.01
N TYR A 46 -3.75 -9.11 1.86
CA TYR A 46 -3.40 -7.75 1.52
C TYR A 46 -2.22 -7.37 2.38
N ALA A 47 -1.16 -6.89 1.75
CA ALA A 47 -0.08 -6.20 2.42
C ALA A 47 -0.38 -4.70 2.37
N TYR A 48 -0.17 -4.00 3.48
CA TYR A 48 -0.39 -2.57 3.57
C TYR A 48 0.77 -1.85 4.25
N ARG A 49 1.01 -0.60 3.86
CA ARG A 49 1.92 0.33 4.52
C ARG A 49 1.19 1.64 4.80
N VAL A 50 1.58 2.33 5.87
CA VAL A 50 0.89 3.51 6.40
C VAL A 50 1.90 4.61 6.69
N TRP A 51 1.56 5.83 6.27
CA TRP A 51 2.26 7.04 6.64
C TRP A 51 1.34 7.98 7.41
N CYS A 52 1.94 8.75 8.31
CA CYS A 52 1.33 9.84 9.06
C CYS A 52 2.17 11.09 8.84
N ASP A 53 1.59 12.17 8.31
CA ASP A 53 2.30 13.44 8.06
C ASP A 53 3.64 13.29 7.29
N GLY A 54 3.72 12.30 6.39
CA GLY A 54 4.90 12.00 5.58
C GLY A 54 5.89 11.01 6.22
N GLU A 55 5.69 10.64 7.48
CA GLU A 55 6.51 9.66 8.19
C GLU A 55 5.91 8.25 8.06
N LEU A 56 6.75 7.26 7.73
CA LEU A 56 6.33 5.87 7.64
C LEU A 56 6.13 5.30 9.05
N VAL A 57 4.88 5.02 9.42
CA VAL A 57 4.52 4.49 10.74
C VAL A 57 4.31 2.97 10.74
N LYS A 58 4.03 2.40 9.56
CA LYS A 58 3.90 0.96 9.38
C LYS A 58 4.40 0.59 7.98
N ASP A 59 5.41 -0.25 7.89
CA ASP A 59 5.88 -0.79 6.61
C ASP A 59 5.23 -2.14 6.30
N TRP A 60 5.04 -2.41 5.01
CA TRP A 60 4.43 -3.58 4.39
C TRP A 60 4.10 -4.74 5.34
N THR A 61 2.90 -4.67 5.92
CA THR A 61 2.37 -5.64 6.86
C THR A 61 1.22 -6.40 6.24
N GLU A 62 1.25 -7.72 6.34
CA GLU A 62 0.14 -8.57 5.90
C GLU A 62 -0.95 -8.61 6.98
N GLY A 63 -2.20 -8.49 6.56
CA GLY A 63 -3.36 -8.68 7.43
C GLY A 63 -4.42 -7.60 7.29
N ASN A 64 -5.31 -7.53 8.28
CA ASN A 64 -6.40 -6.58 8.29
C ASN A 64 -5.93 -5.23 8.84
N MET A 65 -6.01 -4.21 7.97
CA MET A 65 -5.70 -2.82 8.31
C MET A 65 -6.48 -2.28 9.52
N ALA A 66 -7.70 -2.77 9.77
CA ALA A 66 -8.51 -2.35 10.91
C ALA A 66 -7.85 -2.69 12.25
N ASP A 67 -7.06 -3.78 12.34
CA ASP A 67 -6.33 -4.14 13.56
C ASP A 67 -5.24 -3.13 13.93
N PHE A 68 -4.68 -2.44 12.95
CA PHE A 68 -3.72 -1.36 13.19
C PHE A 68 -4.43 -0.12 13.74
N PHE A 69 -5.47 0.34 13.05
CA PHE A 69 -6.19 1.56 13.43
C PHE A 69 -7.02 1.39 14.71
N GLY A 70 -7.53 0.20 15.00
CA GLY A 70 -8.28 -0.11 16.23
C GLY A 70 -7.42 -0.11 17.50
N LYS A 71 -6.09 -0.17 17.36
CA LYS A 71 -5.14 -0.09 18.49
C LYS A 71 -4.55 1.31 18.69
N LEU A 72 -4.84 2.25 17.80
CA LEU A 72 -4.39 3.62 17.99
C LEU A 72 -5.07 4.17 19.25
N PRO A 73 -4.33 4.89 20.12
CA PRO A 73 -4.95 5.58 21.23
C PRO A 73 -6.03 6.50 20.65
N PRO A 74 -7.19 6.67 21.33
CA PRO A 74 -8.16 7.67 20.92
C PRO A 74 -7.42 9.00 20.82
N ALA A 75 -7.36 9.55 19.61
CA ALA A 75 -6.69 10.83 19.39
C ALA A 75 -7.29 11.80 20.39
N HIS A 76 -6.43 12.39 21.21
CA HIS A 76 -6.84 13.30 22.26
C HIS A 76 -7.78 14.32 21.64
N VAL A 77 -9.04 14.28 22.10
CA VAL A 77 -10.01 15.34 21.86
C VAL A 77 -9.39 16.57 22.51
N GLN A 78 -8.69 17.38 21.71
CA GLN A 78 -8.38 18.76 22.05
C GLN A 78 -9.51 19.65 21.54
#